data_AF-A0A0D8B792-F1
#
_entry.id   AF-A0A0D8B792-F1
#
_cell.length_a   1.000
_cell.length_b   1.000
_cell.length_c   1.000
_cell.angle_alpha   90.00
_cell.angle_beta   90.00
_cell.angle_gamma   90.00
#
_symmetry.space_group_name_H-M   'P 1'
#
loop_
_entity.id
_entity.type
_entity.pdbx_description
1 polymer ?
#
loop_
_entity_poly.entity_id
_entity_poly.type
_entity_poly.pdbx_seq_one_letter_code
_entity_poly.pdbx_strand_id
1 'polypeptide(L)'
;MLSDLRAAGAASVAPAAGLFLPELHHRRDIGLDLDQVNGLADLCHSFTQQRAEISARMTRLAGELLAGLLNGRVCDDGDREALTAHAETRGTLFADAENLMISMLAQGYRLLSWEQIDRALKVRRGQTSAGLDTVAEAMSADLAAPVRL
;
A
#
# COMPACT_ATOMS: atom_id res chain seq x y z
N MET A 1 4.51 1.85 -25.41
CA MET A 1 3.09 1.46 -25.53
C MET A 1 2.72 0.24 -24.71
N LEU A 2 3.24 -0.98 -24.95
CA LEU A 2 2.99 -2.12 -24.03
C LEU A 2 3.71 -1.97 -22.67
N SER A 3 4.80 -1.21 -22.63
CA SER A 3 5.54 -0.84 -21.41
C SER A 3 4.68 -0.03 -20.43
N ASP A 4 3.86 0.87 -20.95
CA ASP A 4 3.11 1.86 -20.17
C ASP A 4 1.85 1.22 -19.56
N LEU A 5 1.26 0.26 -20.29
CA LEU A 5 0.21 -0.63 -19.76
C LEU A 5 0.71 -1.55 -18.65
N ARG A 6 2.00 -1.92 -18.66
CA ARG A 6 2.59 -2.75 -17.59
C ARG A 6 2.72 -1.97 -16.28
N ALA A 7 3.00 -0.67 -16.34
CA ALA A 7 2.98 0.22 -15.19
C ALA A 7 1.56 0.39 -14.61
N ALA A 8 0.53 0.39 -15.46
CA ALA A 8 -0.88 0.45 -15.02
C ALA A 8 -1.34 -0.79 -14.23
N GLY A 9 -0.59 -1.90 -14.28
CA GLY A 9 -0.82 -3.11 -13.50
C GLY A 9 0.11 -3.29 -12.29
N ALA A 10 1.05 -2.37 -12.05
CA ALA A 10 1.94 -2.45 -10.89
C ALA A 10 1.15 -2.22 -9.60
N ALA A 11 1.27 -3.13 -8.63
CA ALA A 11 0.66 -2.92 -7.32
C ALA A 11 1.42 -1.80 -6.57
N SER A 12 0.69 -0.82 -6.04
CA SER A 12 1.26 0.20 -5.14
C SER A 12 2.01 -0.49 -4.00
N VAL A 13 3.20 0.01 -3.66
CA VAL A 13 3.89 -0.44 -2.43
C VAL A 13 3.31 0.20 -1.17
N ALA A 14 2.42 1.20 -1.31
CA ALA A 14 1.77 1.84 -0.18
C ALA A 14 0.75 0.90 0.47
N PRO A 15 0.80 0.70 1.80
CA PRO A 15 -0.14 -0.16 2.50
C PRO A 15 -1.58 0.36 2.34
N ALA A 16 -2.55 -0.57 2.35
CA ALA A 16 -3.96 -0.20 2.22
C ALA A 16 -4.50 0.55 3.46
N ALA A 17 -3.95 0.25 4.65
CA ALA A 17 -4.31 0.86 5.91
C ALA A 17 -3.20 0.66 6.94
N GLY A 18 -3.36 1.26 8.12
CA GLY A 18 -2.57 0.88 9.29
C GLY A 18 -1.12 1.36 9.28
N LEU A 19 -0.87 2.51 8.66
CA LEU A 19 0.48 3.03 8.42
C LEU A 19 1.37 3.03 9.67
N PHE A 20 0.82 3.37 10.84
CA PHE A 20 1.53 3.44 12.13
C PHE A 20 1.12 2.37 13.14
N LEU A 21 0.42 1.31 12.71
CA LEU A 21 0.03 0.22 13.60
C LEU A 21 1.23 -0.41 14.34
N PRO A 22 2.40 -0.64 13.71
CA PRO A 22 3.58 -1.15 14.42
C PRO A 22 3.98 -0.26 15.60
N GLU A 23 4.10 1.06 15.39
CA GLU A 23 4.49 2.00 16.42
C GLU A 23 3.45 2.11 17.54
N LEU A 24 2.16 2.13 17.19
CA LEU A 24 1.07 2.20 18.17
C LEU A 24 0.98 0.93 19.03
N HIS A 25 1.24 -0.24 18.43
CA HIS A 25 1.31 -1.51 19.15
C HIS A 25 2.47 -1.53 20.16
N HIS A 26 3.64 -1.04 19.74
CA HIS A 26 4.87 -0.98 20.56
C HIS A 26 5.08 0.37 21.27
N ARG A 27 4.02 1.13 21.50
CA ARG A 27 4.10 2.51 22.05
C ARG A 27 4.91 2.60 23.34
N ARG A 28 4.86 1.59 24.21
CA ARG A 28 5.61 1.54 25.47
C ARG A 28 7.10 1.30 25.25
N ASP A 29 7.44 0.39 24.33
CA ASP A 29 8.82 0.03 24.02
C ASP A 29 9.55 1.18 23.31
N ILE A 30 8.81 1.92 22.47
CA ILE A 30 9.31 3.12 21.80
C ILE A 30 9.39 4.29 22.79
N GLY A 31 8.55 4.30 23.83
CA GLY A 31 8.48 5.38 24.82
C GLY A 31 7.66 6.56 24.33
N LEU A 32 6.55 6.30 23.62
CA LEU A 32 5.63 7.32 23.15
C LEU A 32 4.78 7.86 24.30
N ASP A 33 4.66 9.18 24.38
CA ASP A 33 3.69 9.82 25.27
C ASP A 33 2.27 9.82 24.67
N LEU A 34 1.29 10.29 25.44
CA LEU A 34 -0.12 10.27 25.04
C LEU A 34 -0.39 11.17 23.83
N ASP A 35 0.26 12.33 23.74
CA ASP A 35 0.05 13.28 22.65
C ASP A 35 0.62 12.72 21.34
N GLN A 36 1.78 12.07 21.40
CA GLN A 36 2.39 11.36 20.28
C GLN A 36 1.54 10.17 19.82
N VAL A 37 0.98 9.39 20.75
CA VAL A 37 0.09 8.27 20.43
C VAL A 37 -1.18 8.77 19.72
N ASN A 38 -1.81 9.83 20.24
CA ASN A 38 -3.00 10.41 19.63
C ASN A 38 -2.69 10.98 18.23
N GLY A 39 -1.59 11.74 18.10
CA GLY A 39 -1.18 12.31 16.82
C GLY A 39 -0.89 11.24 15.75
N LEU A 40 -0.23 10.13 16.12
CA LEU A 40 0.00 9.01 15.20
C LEU A 40 -1.30 8.28 14.85
N ALA A 41 -2.23 8.13 15.79
CA ALA A 41 -3.53 7.52 15.54
C ALA A 41 -4.38 8.36 14.55
N ASP A 42 -4.39 9.68 14.73
CA ASP A 42 -5.08 10.62 13.84
C ASP A 42 -4.49 10.58 12.43
N LEU A 43 -3.16 10.58 12.30
CA LEU A 43 -2.49 10.41 11.02
C LEU A 43 -2.81 9.06 10.37
N CYS A 44 -2.87 7.98 11.16
CA CYS A 44 -3.23 6.66 10.65
C CYS A 44 -4.69 6.62 10.14
N HIS A 45 -5.61 7.29 10.84
CA HIS A 45 -7.00 7.42 10.42
C HIS A 45 -7.11 8.23 9.12
N SER A 46 -6.49 9.40 9.07
CA SER A 46 -6.47 10.28 7.90
C SER A 46 -5.85 9.60 6.67
N PHE A 47 -4.72 8.90 6.85
CA PHE A 47 -4.11 8.09 5.80
C PHE A 47 -5.08 7.03 5.28
N THR A 48 -5.74 6.30 6.17
CA THR A 48 -6.65 5.21 5.78
C THR A 48 -7.84 5.74 4.98
N GLN A 49 -8.41 6.88 5.36
CA GLN A 49 -9.50 7.52 4.60
C GLN A 49 -9.04 7.94 3.19
N GLN A 50 -7.96 8.70 3.10
CA GLN A 50 -7.45 9.18 1.81
C GLN A 50 -7.00 8.01 0.90
N ARG A 51 -6.38 6.97 1.49
CA ARG A 51 -5.99 5.77 0.77
C ARG A 51 -7.19 4.98 0.24
N ALA A 52 -8.29 4.94 0.99
CA ALA A 52 -9.53 4.31 0.57
C ALA A 52 -10.16 5.04 -0.63
N GLU A 53 -10.16 6.37 -0.64
CA GLU A 53 -10.65 7.17 -1.77
C GLU A 53 -9.84 6.92 -3.05
N ILE A 54 -8.51 6.90 -2.95
CA ILE A 54 -7.62 6.56 -4.06
C ILE A 54 -7.91 5.14 -4.56
N SER A 55 -8.10 4.19 -3.63
CA SER A 55 -8.39 2.79 -3.97
C SER A 55 -9.74 2.64 -4.68
N ALA A 56 -10.78 3.34 -4.21
CA ALA A 56 -12.09 3.33 -4.85
C ALA A 56 -12.02 3.87 -6.28
N ARG A 57 -11.27 4.96 -6.51
CA ARG A 57 -11.05 5.51 -7.85
C ARG A 57 -10.30 4.54 -8.76
N MET A 58 -9.25 3.89 -8.26
CA MET A 58 -8.51 2.87 -9.02
C MET A 58 -9.39 1.68 -9.39
N THR A 59 -10.21 1.19 -8.45
CA THR A 59 -11.14 0.07 -8.70
C THR A 59 -12.20 0.44 -9.74
N ARG A 60 -12.75 1.66 -9.69
CA ARG A 60 -13.69 2.14 -10.71
C ARG A 60 -13.05 2.15 -12.10
N LEU A 61 -11.86 2.75 -12.24
CA LEU A 61 -11.13 2.79 -13.51
C LEU A 61 -10.75 1.40 -14.00
N ALA A 62 -10.48 0.45 -13.08
CA ALA A 62 -10.25 -0.95 -13.45
C ALA A 62 -11.48 -1.61 -14.05
N GLY A 63 -12.65 -1.35 -13.47
CA GLY A 63 -13.93 -1.82 -14.01
C GLY A 63 -14.22 -1.23 -15.39
N GLU A 64 -13.98 0.07 -15.58
CA GLU A 64 -14.17 0.78 -16.85
C GLU A 64 -13.24 0.23 -17.95
N LEU A 65 -11.96 0.02 -17.63
CA LEU A 65 -10.99 -0.62 -18.54
C LEU A 65 -11.41 -2.05 -18.91
N LEU A 66 -11.81 -2.85 -17.91
CA LEU A 66 -12.22 -4.23 -18.13
C LEU A 66 -13.50 -4.31 -18.99
N ALA A 67 -14.47 -3.43 -18.73
CA ALA A 67 -15.71 -3.36 -19.52
C ALA A 67 -15.43 -2.97 -20.98
N GLY A 68 -14.56 -1.98 -21.21
CA GLY A 68 -14.14 -1.59 -22.56
C GLY A 68 -13.43 -2.72 -23.32
N LEU A 69 -12.56 -3.47 -22.65
CA LEU A 69 -11.85 -4.62 -23.24
C LEU A 69 -12.78 -5.83 -23.49
N LEU A 70 -13.69 -6.14 -22.57
CA LEU A 70 -14.57 -7.31 -22.67
C LEU A 70 -15.75 -7.12 -23.63
N ASN A 71 -16.10 -5.88 -23.98
CA ASN A 71 -17.20 -5.60 -24.92
C ASN A 71 -16.94 -6.11 -26.35
N GLY A 72 -15.74 -6.62 -26.67
CA GLY A 72 -15.47 -7.43 -27.87
C GLY A 72 -15.67 -6.71 -29.20
N ARG A 73 -15.95 -5.40 -29.18
CA ARG A 73 -16.05 -4.55 -30.36
C ARG A 73 -14.67 -4.03 -30.71
N VAL A 74 -14.40 -3.85 -32.01
CA VAL A 74 -13.24 -3.08 -32.46
C VAL A 74 -13.43 -1.67 -31.90
N CYS A 75 -12.58 -1.29 -30.93
CA CYS A 75 -12.61 0.04 -30.36
C CYS A 75 -12.40 1.06 -31.48
N ASP A 76 -13.27 2.06 -31.56
CA ASP A 76 -12.95 3.22 -32.37
C ASP A 76 -11.82 4.03 -31.72
N ASP A 77 -11.32 5.04 -32.43
CA ASP A 77 -10.21 5.85 -31.91
C ASP A 77 -10.58 6.60 -30.62
N GLY A 78 -11.85 6.95 -30.44
CA GLY A 78 -12.34 7.63 -29.22
C GLY A 78 -12.34 6.70 -28.01
N ASP A 79 -12.82 5.47 -28.17
CA ASP A 79 -12.78 4.43 -27.13
C ASP A 79 -11.34 4.11 -26.74
N ARG A 80 -10.44 4.03 -27.73
CA ARG A 80 -9.01 3.76 -27.49
C ARG A 80 -8.33 4.89 -26.72
N GLU A 81 -8.64 6.14 -27.06
CA GLU A 81 -8.14 7.31 -26.35
C GLU A 81 -8.65 7.36 -24.91
N ALA A 82 -9.95 7.08 -24.68
CA ALA A 82 -10.54 7.02 -23.35
C ALA A 82 -9.92 5.92 -22.47
N LEU A 83 -9.74 4.72 -23.01
CA LEU A 83 -9.09 3.60 -22.30
C LEU A 83 -7.63 3.92 -21.96
N THR A 84 -6.91 4.59 -22.86
CA THR A 84 -5.54 5.03 -22.61
C THR A 84 -5.51 6.07 -21.48
N ALA A 85 -6.37 7.08 -21.52
CA ALA A 85 -6.50 8.08 -20.47
C ALA A 85 -6.87 7.47 -19.11
N HIS A 86 -7.72 6.44 -19.08
CA HIS A 86 -8.02 5.70 -17.85
C HIS A 86 -6.80 4.96 -17.29
N ALA A 87 -6.00 4.32 -18.15
CA ALA A 87 -4.76 3.66 -17.74
C ALA A 87 -3.73 4.66 -17.19
N GLU A 88 -3.57 5.82 -17.83
CA GLU A 88 -2.71 6.91 -17.36
C GLU A 88 -3.16 7.45 -16.00
N THR A 89 -4.47 7.70 -15.85
CA THR A 89 -5.05 8.15 -14.57
C THR A 89 -4.84 7.13 -13.46
N ARG A 90 -4.87 5.83 -13.76
CA ARG A 90 -4.52 4.80 -12.77
C ARG A 90 -3.05 4.90 -12.37
N GLY A 91 -2.15 5.13 -13.32
CA GLY A 91 -0.73 5.38 -13.06
C GLY A 91 -0.50 6.56 -12.12
N THR A 92 -1.19 7.68 -12.32
CA THR A 92 -1.08 8.84 -11.42
C THR A 92 -1.61 8.54 -10.02
N LEU A 93 -2.73 7.82 -9.91
CA LEU A 93 -3.28 7.40 -8.62
C LEU A 93 -2.35 6.47 -7.83
N PHE A 94 -1.55 5.65 -8.52
CA PHE A 94 -0.51 4.85 -7.88
C PHE A 94 0.59 5.73 -7.26
N ALA A 95 1.08 6.72 -8.02
CA ALA A 95 2.06 7.67 -7.52
C ALA A 95 1.50 8.51 -6.36
N ASP A 96 0.23 8.91 -6.44
CA ASP A 96 -0.45 9.66 -5.37
C ASP A 96 -0.55 8.84 -4.08
N ALA A 97 -0.82 7.54 -4.16
CA ALA A 97 -0.85 6.66 -2.99
C ALA A 97 0.53 6.55 -2.31
N GLU A 98 1.61 6.47 -3.08
CA GLU A 98 2.97 6.42 -2.54
C GLU A 98 3.41 7.76 -1.96
N ASN A 99 3.11 8.87 -2.63
CA ASN A 99 3.35 10.21 -2.13
C ASN A 99 2.58 10.48 -0.83
N LEU A 100 1.32 10.04 -0.75
CA LEU A 100 0.52 10.10 0.47
C LEU A 100 1.19 9.33 1.61
N MET A 101 1.63 8.10 1.37
CA MET A 101 2.35 7.29 2.36
C MET A 101 3.60 8.02 2.86
N ILE A 102 4.46 8.49 1.95
CA ILE A 102 5.71 9.18 2.30
C ILE A 102 5.43 10.46 3.09
N SER A 103 4.45 11.25 2.67
CA SER A 103 4.04 12.47 3.35
C SER A 103 3.55 12.18 4.77
N MET A 104 2.68 11.18 4.94
CA MET A 104 2.15 10.81 6.25
C MET A 104 3.25 10.25 7.16
N LEU A 105 4.15 9.41 6.65
CA LEU A 105 5.33 8.92 7.40
C LEU A 105 6.22 10.09 7.86
N ALA A 106 6.51 11.04 6.97
CA ALA A 106 7.29 12.21 7.32
C ALA A 106 6.61 13.06 8.40
N GLN A 107 5.29 13.22 8.34
CA GLN A 107 4.52 13.92 9.39
C GLN A 107 4.55 13.16 10.71
N GLY A 108 4.35 11.85 10.72
CA GLY A 108 4.39 11.03 11.93
C GLY A 108 5.75 11.05 12.60
N TYR A 109 6.83 10.92 11.82
CA TYR A 109 8.19 10.94 12.39
C TYR A 109 8.62 12.33 12.89
N ARG A 110 7.98 13.42 12.46
CA ARG A 110 8.19 14.76 13.07
C ARG A 110 7.64 14.88 14.49
N LEU A 111 6.70 14.02 14.87
CA LEU A 111 6.16 13.98 16.23
C LEU A 111 7.12 13.30 17.22
N LEU A 112 8.14 12.61 16.72
CA LEU A 112 9.01 11.75 17.50
C LEU A 112 10.40 12.38 17.69
N SER A 113 11.03 12.07 18.82
CA SER A 113 12.44 12.36 19.04
C SER A 113 13.33 11.40 18.23
N TRP A 114 14.59 11.77 18.01
CA TRP A 114 15.55 10.92 17.31
C TRP A 114 15.70 9.52 17.91
N GLU A 115 15.68 9.41 19.25
CA GLU A 115 15.73 8.11 19.92
C GLU A 115 14.47 7.27 19.69
N GLN A 116 13.30 7.91 19.71
CA GLN A 116 12.03 7.24 19.42
C GLN A 116 11.98 6.77 17.96
N ILE A 117 12.50 7.57 17.02
CA ILE A 117 12.62 7.19 15.60
C ILE A 117 13.49 5.93 15.46
N ASP A 118 14.65 5.88 16.09
CA ASP A 118 15.53 4.68 16.03
C ASP A 118 14.83 3.42 16.58
N ARG A 119 14.12 3.55 17.71
CA ARG A 119 13.34 2.44 18.27
C ARG A 119 12.18 2.01 17.37
N ALA A 120 11.45 2.96 16.78
CA ALA A 120 10.36 2.69 15.84
C ALA A 120 10.85 1.96 14.58
N LEU A 121 11.99 2.38 14.03
CA LEU A 121 12.59 1.70 12.87
C LEU A 121 13.06 0.28 13.20
N LYS A 122 13.57 0.04 14.41
CA LYS A 122 13.90 -1.32 14.89
C LYS A 122 12.67 -2.21 14.96
N VAL A 123 11.55 -1.70 15.51
CA VAL A 123 10.27 -2.42 15.55
C VAL A 123 9.83 -2.82 14.14
N ARG A 124 9.82 -1.89 13.18
CA ARG A 124 9.42 -2.19 11.79
C ARG A 124 10.28 -3.27 11.15
N ARG A 125 11.60 -3.15 11.26
CA ARG A 125 12.53 -4.15 10.68
C ARG A 125 12.34 -5.53 11.31
N GLY A 126 12.12 -5.58 12.62
CA GLY A 126 11.84 -6.83 13.33
C GLY A 126 10.56 -7.51 12.82
N GLN A 127 9.49 -6.74 12.58
CA GLN A 127 8.24 -7.27 12.03
C GLN A 127 8.38 -7.74 10.57
N THR A 128 9.12 -7.01 9.74
CA THR A 128 9.38 -7.44 8.34
C THR A 128 10.18 -8.73 8.30
N SER A 129 11.21 -8.88 9.13
CA SER A 129 11.98 -10.13 9.23
C SER A 129 11.09 -11.29 9.69
N ALA A 130 10.35 -11.11 10.79
CA ALA A 130 9.47 -12.15 11.32
C ALA A 130 8.39 -12.58 10.32
N GLY A 131 7.84 -11.63 9.56
CA GLY A 131 6.88 -11.93 8.49
C GLY A 131 7.49 -12.77 7.36
N LEU A 132 8.71 -12.45 6.93
CA LEU A 132 9.43 -13.22 5.92
C LEU A 132 9.81 -14.62 6.42
N ASP A 133 10.26 -14.73 7.67
CA ASP A 133 10.60 -16.02 8.30
C ASP A 133 9.37 -16.93 8.43
N THR A 134 8.21 -16.37 8.79
CA THR A 134 6.93 -17.11 8.86
C THR A 134 6.50 -17.63 7.48
N VAL A 135 6.67 -16.82 6.43
CA VAL A 135 6.37 -17.24 5.06
C VAL A 135 7.34 -18.35 4.62
N ALA A 136 8.63 -18.22 4.92
CA ALA A 136 9.63 -19.24 4.62
C ALA A 136 9.35 -20.56 5.36
N GLU A 137 8.91 -20.50 6.61
CA GLU A 137 8.51 -21.66 7.41
C GLU A 137 7.26 -22.34 6.82
N ALA A 138 6.24 -21.56 6.45
CA ALA A 138 5.03 -22.08 5.81
C ALA A 138 5.34 -22.76 4.45
N MET A 139 6.21 -22.18 3.64
CA MET A 139 6.65 -22.78 2.37
C MET A 139 7.48 -24.06 2.58
N SER A 140 8.28 -24.10 3.65
CA SER A 140 9.09 -25.28 4.00
C SER A 140 8.22 -26.42 4.56
N ALA A 141 7.15 -26.09 5.29
CA ALA A 141 6.18 -27.06 5.78
C ALA A 141 5.37 -27.72 4.65
N ASP A 142 5.07 -26.99 3.58
CA ASP A 142 4.33 -27.51 2.41
C ASP A 142 5.20 -28.46 1.55
N LEU A 143 6.51 -28.23 1.50
CA LEU A 143 7.49 -29.15 0.88
C LEU A 143 7.69 -30.46 1.68
N ALA A 144 7.30 -30.50 2.95
CA ALA A 144 7.37 -31.67 3.81
C ALA A 144 6.05 -32.46 3.87
N ALA A 145 4.98 -32.00 3.21
CA ALA A 145 3.74 -32.74 3.12
C ALA A 145 3.96 -34.02 2.29
N PRO A 146 3.70 -35.23 2.84
CA PRO A 146 3.87 -36.46 2.07
C PRO A 146 2.91 -36.44 0.89
N VAL A 147 3.46 -36.62 -0.32
CA VAL A 147 2.69 -36.97 -1.51
C VAL A 147 1.83 -38.16 -1.13
N ARG A 148 0.52 -37.95 -1.00
CA ARG A 148 -0.44 -39.04 -0.92
C ARG A 148 -0.41 -39.73 -2.28
N LEU A 149 0.42 -40.77 -2.37
CA LEU A 149 0.36 -41.80 -3.41
C LEU A 149 -0.99 -42.53 -3.32
#